data_AF-A0AAW6T0F0-F1
#
_entry.id   AF-A0AAW6T0F0-F1
#
_cell.length_a   1.000
_cell.length_b   1.000
_cell.length_c   1.000
_cell.angle_alpha   90.00
_cell.angle_beta   90.00
_cell.angle_gamma   90.00
#
_symmetry.space_group_name_H-M   'P 1'
#
loop_
_entity.id
_entity.type
_entity.pdbx_description
1 polymer ?
#
loop_
_entity_poly.entity_id
_entity_poly.type
_entity_poly.pdbx_seq_one_letter_code
_entity_poly.pdbx_strand_id
1 'polypeptide(L)' 'MIKSIKGQLILFILVAISFIYNTLSNIEFTGDERFLSIRVLYFFIMIFSVFNVGLFTQKYIQTKKKQ' A
#
# COMPACT_ATOMS: atom_id res chain seq x y z
N MET A 1 9.75 -1.69 16.29
CA MET A 1 8.34 -2.11 16.23
C MET A 1 7.48 -0.98 16.78
N ILE A 2 6.75 -0.26 15.92
CA ILE A 2 5.95 0.89 16.37
C ILE A 2 4.85 0.38 17.30
N LYS A 3 4.88 0.76 18.58
CA LYS A 3 3.95 0.23 19.60
C LYS A 3 2.49 0.61 19.38
N SER A 4 2.22 1.68 18.63
CA SER A 4 0.87 2.22 18.44
C SER A 4 0.21 1.70 17.15
N ILE A 5 -0.96 1.06 17.30
CA ILE A 5 -1.79 0.59 16.18
C ILE A 5 -2.21 1.76 15.28
N LYS A 6 -2.47 2.95 15.85
CA LYS A 6 -2.76 4.17 15.09
C LYS A 6 -1.59 4.56 14.19
N GLY A 7 -0.37 4.54 14.73
CA GLY A 7 0.84 4.89 13.97
C GLY A 7 1.13 3.89 12.85
N GLN A 8 0.95 2.60 13.13
CA GLN A 8 1.06 1.55 12.11
C GLN A 8 0.04 1.79 10.97
N LEU A 9 -1.22 2.08 11.29
CA LEU A 9 -2.25 2.33 10.29
C LEU A 9 -1.91 3.52 9.40
N ILE A 10 -1.47 4.65 9.98
CA ILE A 10 -1.06 5.83 9.22
C ILE A 10 0.09 5.49 8.26
N LEU A 11 1.08 4.72 8.72
CA LEU A 11 2.19 4.31 7.86
C LEU A 11 1.73 3.40 6.71
N PHE A 12 0.86 2.43 6.97
CA PHE A 12 0.30 1.61 5.89
C PHE A 12 -0.44 2.45 4.85
N ILE A 13 -1.22 3.45 5.29
CA ILE A 13 -1.92 4.37 4.38
C ILE A 13 -0.92 5.16 3.53
N LEU A 14 0.12 5.73 4.15
CA LEU A 14 1.15 6.47 3.42
C LEU A 14 1.86 5.59 2.39
N VAL A 15 2.24 4.38 2.76
CA VAL A 15 2.89 3.42 1.86
C VAL A 15 1.97 3.04 0.69
N ALA A 16 0.69 2.79 0.95
CA ALA A 16 -0.27 2.48 -0.11
C ALA A 16 -0.45 3.64 -1.08
N ILE A 17 -0.57 4.87 -0.58
CA ILE A 17 -0.65 6.08 -1.43
C ILE A 17 0.62 6.24 -2.27
N SER A 18 1.80 6.03 -1.69
CA SER A 18 3.07 6.09 -2.44
C SER A 18 3.14 5.07 -3.57
N PHE A 19 2.70 3.84 -3.35
CA PHE A 19 2.67 2.83 -4.42
C PHE A 19 1.63 3.15 -5.48
N ILE A 20 0.42 3.61 -5.10
CA ILE A 20 -0.60 4.05 -6.06
C ILE A 20 -0.06 5.18 -6.94
N TYR A 21 0.52 6.21 -6.32
CA TYR A 21 1.11 7.33 -7.04
C TYR A 21 2.23 6.86 -7.98
N ASN A 22 3.16 6.05 -7.49
CA ASN A 22 4.26 5.52 -8.30
C ASN A 22 3.74 4.69 -9.49
N THR A 23 2.79 3.79 -9.27
CA THR A 23 2.22 2.96 -10.33
C THR A 23 1.51 3.81 -11.38
N LEU A 24 0.70 4.79 -10.97
CA LEU A 24 -0.02 5.68 -11.90
C LEU A 24 0.94 6.58 -12.69
N SER A 25 1.95 7.17 -12.03
CA SER A 25 2.94 8.04 -12.70
C SER A 25 3.81 7.29 -13.72
N ASN A 26 3.97 5.98 -13.58
CA ASN A 26 4.80 5.16 -14.47
C ASN A 26 3.99 4.33 -15.47
N ILE A 27 2.66 4.44 -15.48
CA ILE A 27 1.77 3.63 -16.33
C ILE A 27 1.86 4.05 -17.82
N GLU A 28 2.02 5.34 -18.10
CA GLU A 28 1.99 5.92 -19.45
C GLU A 28 3.39 6.20 -20.04
N PHE A 29 4.45 6.25 -19.22
CA PHE A 29 5.72 6.87 -19.64
C PHE A 29 6.78 5.95 -20.26
N THR A 30 6.61 4.62 -20.20
CA THR A 30 7.66 3.68 -20.66
C THR A 30 7.07 2.55 -21.48
N GLY A 31 6.54 2.78 -22.68
CA GLY A 31 6.21 1.70 -23.65
C GLY A 31 7.41 0.79 -24.05
N ASP A 32 8.51 0.88 -23.30
CA ASP A 32 9.72 0.10 -23.36
C ASP A 32 9.55 -1.21 -22.59
N GLU A 33 9.52 -2.32 -23.34
CA GLU A 33 9.30 -3.67 -22.82
C GLU A 33 10.35 -4.11 -21.78
N ARG A 34 11.52 -3.45 -21.73
CA ARG A 34 12.58 -3.73 -20.75
C ARG A 34 12.13 -3.57 -19.30
N PHE A 35 11.09 -2.77 -19.06
CA PHE A 35 10.57 -2.49 -17.72
C PHE A 35 9.26 -3.22 -17.40
N LEU A 36 8.78 -4.10 -18.29
CA LEU A 36 7.49 -4.78 -18.14
C LEU A 36 7.42 -5.60 -16.85
N SER A 37 8.46 -6.38 -16.54
CA SER A 37 8.52 -7.19 -15.32
C SER A 37 8.52 -6.36 -14.04
N ILE A 38 9.24 -5.23 -14.03
CA ILE A 38 9.28 -4.30 -12.89
C ILE A 38 7.91 -3.64 -12.70
N ARG A 39 7.26 -3.23 -13.78
CA ARG A 39 5.91 -2.65 -13.73
C ARG A 39 4.90 -3.64 -13.14
N VAL A 40 4.90 -4.88 -13.61
CA VAL A 40 4.03 -5.94 -13.09
C VAL A 40 4.29 -6.18 -11.60
N LEU A 41 5.56 -6.25 -11.18
CA LEU A 41 5.91 -6.38 -9.76
C LEU A 41 5.37 -5.22 -8.92
N TYR A 42 5.54 -3.98 -9.38
CA TYR A 42 5.04 -2.80 -8.67
C TYR A 42 3.51 -2.78 -8.57
N PHE A 43 2.79 -3.26 -9.59
CA PHE A 43 1.34 -3.47 -9.51
C PHE A 43 0.96 -4.44 -8.40
N PHE A 44 1.64 -5.57 -8.28
CA PHE A 44 1.41 -6.52 -7.18
C PHE A 44 1.69 -5.87 -5.82
N ILE A 45 2.82 -5.15 -5.69
CA ILE A 45 3.17 -4.46 -4.45
C ILE A 45 2.11 -3.42 -4.08
N MET A 46 1.60 -2.66 -5.05
CA MET A 46 0.50 -1.71 -4.84
C MET A 46 -0.75 -2.42 -4.30
N ILE A 47 -1.17 -3.52 -4.93
CA ILE A 47 -2.34 -4.30 -4.48
C ILE A 47 -2.13 -4.81 -3.05
N PHE A 48 -0.98 -5.40 -2.75
CA PHE A 48 -0.67 -5.88 -1.41
C PHE A 48 -0.66 -4.76 -0.37
N SER A 49 -0.16 -3.57 -0.74
CA SER A 49 -0.13 -2.43 0.16
C SER A 49 -1.54 -1.96 0.51
N VAL A 50 -2.44 -1.84 -0.48
CA VAL A 50 -3.84 -1.45 -0.26
C VAL A 50 -4.58 -2.52 0.56
N PHE A 51 -4.34 -3.80 0.26
CA PHE A 51 -4.91 -4.90 1.04
C PHE A 51 -4.49 -4.84 2.52
N ASN A 52 -3.21 -4.57 2.78
CA ASN A 52 -2.69 -4.40 4.14
C ASN A 52 -3.33 -3.21 4.87
N VAL A 53 -3.58 -2.08 4.19
CA VAL A 53 -4.35 -0.96 4.78
C VAL A 53 -5.72 -1.42 5.24
N GLY A 54 -6.43 -2.20 4.42
CA GLY A 54 -7.74 -2.76 4.78
C GLY A 54 -7.69 -3.63 6.03
N LEU A 55 -6.76 -4.58 6.09
CA LEU A 55 -6.56 -5.45 7.25
C LEU A 55 -6.23 -4.67 8.53
N PHE A 56 -5.32 -3.70 8.44
CA PHE A 56 -4.96 -2.88 9.60
C PHE A 56 -6.08 -1.96 10.04
N THR A 57 -6.90 -1.47 9.10
CA THR A 57 -8.11 -0.70 9.43
C THR A 57 -9.10 -1.54 10.21
N GLN A 58 -9.37 -2.77 9.76
CA GLN A 58 -10.23 -3.70 10.50
C GLN A 58 -9.69 -3.98 11.91
N LYS A 59 -8.38 -4.25 12.02
CA LYS A 59 -7.72 -4.47 13.32
C LYS A 59 -7.82 -3.24 14.24
N TYR A 60 -7.67 -2.04 13.69
CA TYR A 60 -7.83 -0.79 14.43
C TYR A 60 -9.25 -0.61 14.96
N ILE A 61 -10.27 -0.83 14.12
CA ILE A 61 -11.69 -0.75 14.52
C ILE A 61 -12.01 -1.80 15.59
N GLN A 62 -11.55 -3.04 15.44
CA GLN A 62 -11.76 -4.10 16.44
C GLN A 62 -11.11 -3.75 17.79
N THR A 63 -9.92 -3.17 17.76
CA THR A 63 -9.24 -2.72 19.00
C THR A 63 -10.04 -1.63 19.69
N LYS A 64 -10.65 -0.70 18.92
CA LYS A 64 -11.51 0.36 19.43
C LYS A 64 -12.84 -0.13 20.00
N LYS A 65 -13.38 -1.26 19.53
CA LYS A 65 -14.61 -1.88 20.06
C LYS A 65 -14.38 -2.70 21.33
N LYS A 66 -13.14 -3.14 21.59
CA LYS A 66 -12.77 -3.92 22.79
C LYS A 66 -12.33 -3.05 23.97
N GLN A 67 -12.01 -1.77 23.71
CA GLN A 67 -11.76 -0.75 24.74
C GLN A 67 -13.07 -0.05 25.08
#